data_AF-A0A2E3JBV7-F1
#
_entry.id   AF-A0A2E3JBV7-F1
#
_cell.length_a   1.000
_cell.length_b   1.000
_cell.length_c   1.000
_cell.angle_alpha   90.00
_cell.angle_beta   90.00
_cell.angle_gamma   90.00
#
_symmetry.space_group_name_H-M   'P 1'
#
loop_
_entity.id
_entity.type
_entity.pdbx_description
1 polymer ?
#
loop_
_entity_poly.entity_id
_entity_poly.type
_entity_poly.pdbx_seq_one_letter_code
_entity_poly.pdbx_strand_id
1 'polypeptide(L)'
;MDDPLAKPATTHTIEANQSAGVLISFDDLSDFERAQKGLIATHETGRIELDGRAVWDTASHDFLRQGKPAPETVHPGLWRQGKLNAVHGLFKVAEGVWQARGYDISNITFMETPNGWLIIDPLTTSSTAEACLNLANETLGERPVHSIIYTHSHLDHFGGILGVTSQEEVDAGNV
;
A
#
# COMPACT_ATOMS: atom_id res chain seq x y z
N MET A 1 9.69 -16.54 -8.85
CA MET A 1 10.93 -17.32 -9.09
C MET A 1 10.71 -18.63 -8.36
N ASP A 2 10.71 -19.77 -9.05
CA ASP A 2 10.54 -21.07 -8.40
C ASP A 2 11.83 -21.39 -7.64
N ASP A 3 11.76 -21.37 -6.30
CA ASP A 3 12.86 -21.77 -5.45
C ASP A 3 13.09 -23.28 -5.64
N PRO A 4 14.26 -23.72 -6.17
CA PRO A 4 14.54 -25.13 -6.41
C PRO A 4 14.56 -25.97 -5.13
N LEU A 5 14.62 -25.33 -3.95
CA LEU A 5 14.56 -25.99 -2.66
C LEU A 5 13.13 -26.11 -2.11
N ALA A 6 12.15 -25.37 -2.63
CA ALA A 6 10.77 -25.47 -2.21
C ALA A 6 10.26 -26.91 -2.42
N LYS A 7 9.50 -27.41 -1.43
CA LYS A 7 8.87 -28.73 -1.47
C LYS A 7 7.35 -28.57 -1.57
N PRO A 8 6.63 -29.51 -2.21
CA PRO A 8 5.18 -29.50 -2.20
C PRO A 8 4.63 -29.54 -0.76
N ALA A 9 3.39 -29.06 -0.58
CA ALA A 9 2.69 -29.21 0.69
C ALA A 9 2.55 -30.70 1.05
N THR A 10 2.81 -31.05 2.31
CA THR A 10 2.56 -32.41 2.80
C THR A 10 1.07 -32.69 2.90
N THR A 11 0.67 -33.96 2.99
CA THR A 11 -0.73 -34.33 3.26
C THR A 11 -1.27 -33.64 4.51
N HIS A 12 -0.48 -33.56 5.59
CA HIS A 12 -0.86 -32.87 6.82
C HIS A 12 -1.10 -31.37 6.61
N THR A 13 -0.28 -30.71 5.79
CA THR A 13 -0.44 -29.28 5.44
C THR A 13 -1.72 -29.06 4.62
N ILE A 14 -1.97 -29.94 3.64
CA ILE A 14 -3.17 -29.88 2.80
C ILE A 14 -4.43 -30.03 3.66
N GLU A 15 -4.46 -31.04 4.54
CA GLU A 15 -5.58 -31.30 5.45
C GLU A 15 -5.84 -30.11 6.41
N ALA A 16 -4.78 -29.50 6.95
CA ALA A 16 -4.90 -28.33 7.80
C ALA A 16 -5.48 -27.11 7.06
N ASN A 17 -5.01 -26.85 5.82
CA ASN A 17 -5.52 -25.76 4.99
C ASN A 17 -6.98 -25.98 4.57
N GLN A 18 -7.35 -27.22 4.22
CA GLN A 18 -8.74 -27.57 3.89
C GLN A 18 -9.66 -27.39 5.12
N SER A 19 -9.22 -27.84 6.29
CA SER A 19 -9.97 -27.70 7.55
C SER A 19 -10.20 -26.23 7.91
N ALA A 20 -9.20 -25.38 7.73
CA ALA A 20 -9.34 -23.93 7.93
C ALA A 20 -10.34 -23.31 6.95
N GLY A 21 -10.38 -23.80 5.70
CA GLY A 21 -11.34 -23.39 4.69
C GLY A 21 -12.81 -23.68 5.04
N VAL A 22 -13.07 -24.67 5.90
CA VAL A 22 -14.42 -25.01 6.38
C VAL A 22 -14.83 -24.14 7.58
N LEU A 23 -13.87 -23.74 8.42
CA LEU A 23 -14.13 -22.96 9.64
C LEU A 23 -14.32 -21.46 9.38
N ILE A 24 -13.73 -20.94 8.30
CA ILE A 24 -13.77 -19.51 7.94
C ILE A 24 -14.69 -19.33 6.74
N SER A 25 -15.75 -18.53 6.87
CA SER A 25 -16.59 -18.16 5.73
C SER A 25 -15.85 -17.17 4.83
N PHE A 26 -15.72 -17.52 3.55
CA PHE A 26 -15.10 -16.68 2.51
C PHE A 26 -16.12 -16.15 1.50
N ASP A 27 -17.41 -16.35 1.76
CA ASP A 27 -18.50 -15.96 0.86
C ASP A 27 -18.79 -14.45 0.92
N ASP A 28 -18.37 -13.79 2.00
CA ASP A 28 -18.46 -12.33 2.12
C ASP A 28 -17.35 -11.64 1.31
N LEU A 29 -17.76 -11.06 0.19
CA LEU A 29 -16.91 -10.30 -0.73
C LEU A 29 -16.82 -8.81 -0.39
N SER A 30 -17.48 -8.36 0.68
CA SER A 30 -17.59 -6.92 0.99
C SER A 30 -16.23 -6.26 1.24
N ASP A 31 -15.23 -6.97 1.76
CA ASP A 31 -13.86 -6.43 1.88
C ASP A 31 -13.22 -6.17 0.53
N PHE A 32 -13.47 -7.01 -0.48
CA PHE A 32 -12.94 -6.78 -1.82
C PHE A 32 -13.59 -5.55 -2.46
N GLU A 33 -14.88 -5.35 -2.24
CA GLU A 33 -15.58 -4.14 -2.67
C GLU A 33 -15.01 -2.89 -1.98
N ARG A 34 -14.83 -2.94 -0.66
CA ARG A 34 -14.25 -1.83 0.12
C ARG A 34 -12.81 -1.54 -0.28
N ALA A 35 -12.00 -2.56 -0.53
CA ALA A 35 -10.62 -2.41 -0.96
C ALA A 35 -10.54 -1.73 -2.34
N GLN A 36 -11.47 -1.98 -3.27
CA GLN A 36 -11.44 -1.37 -4.59
C GLN A 36 -12.13 0.01 -4.64
N LYS A 37 -12.99 0.30 -3.67
CA LYS A 37 -13.82 1.52 -3.67
C LYS A 37 -12.95 2.77 -3.71
N GLY A 38 -13.24 3.63 -4.69
CA GLY A 38 -12.62 4.94 -4.82
C GLY A 38 -11.24 4.92 -5.49
N LEU A 39 -10.78 3.82 -6.08
CA LEU A 39 -9.55 3.79 -6.87
C LEU A 39 -9.63 4.83 -8.01
N ILE A 40 -8.66 5.72 -8.10
CA ILE A 40 -8.60 6.79 -9.12
C ILE A 40 -7.32 6.80 -9.94
N ALA A 41 -6.22 6.28 -9.41
CA ALA A 41 -4.95 6.18 -10.14
C ALA A 41 -4.05 5.08 -9.55
N THR A 42 -3.06 4.66 -10.33
CA THR A 42 -2.01 3.73 -9.91
C THR A 42 -0.67 4.19 -10.47
N HIS A 43 0.41 4.05 -9.70
CA HIS A 43 1.78 4.14 -10.19
C HIS A 43 1.98 3.25 -11.40
N GLU A 44 2.54 3.79 -12.49
CA GLU A 44 2.57 3.18 -13.84
C GLU A 44 3.09 1.74 -13.85
N THR A 45 4.19 1.49 -13.15
CA THR A 45 4.86 0.17 -13.12
C THR A 45 4.58 -0.64 -11.86
N GLY A 46 3.99 -0.02 -10.82
CA GLY A 46 3.94 -0.59 -9.47
C GLY A 46 5.31 -0.77 -8.78
N ARG A 47 6.40 -0.29 -9.38
CA ARG A 47 7.77 -0.46 -8.87
C ARG A 47 8.44 0.90 -8.67
N ILE A 48 8.84 1.17 -7.44
CA ILE A 48 9.52 2.38 -6.98
C ILE A 48 10.99 2.04 -6.82
N GLU A 49 11.86 2.82 -7.48
CA GLU A 49 13.30 2.59 -7.50
C GLU A 49 14.08 3.80 -6.99
N LEU A 50 15.26 3.53 -6.44
CA LEU A 50 16.27 4.53 -6.09
C LEU A 50 17.62 4.04 -6.60
N ASP A 51 18.28 4.83 -7.44
CA ASP A 51 19.56 4.48 -8.07
C ASP A 51 19.55 3.09 -8.75
N GLY A 52 18.46 2.78 -9.46
CA GLY A 52 18.28 1.51 -10.18
C GLY A 52 18.03 0.29 -9.29
N ARG A 53 17.81 0.47 -7.98
CA ARG A 53 17.42 -0.60 -7.04
C ARG A 53 15.96 -0.44 -6.65
N ALA A 54 15.21 -1.55 -6.65
CA ALA A 54 13.85 -1.56 -6.15
C ALA A 54 13.83 -1.23 -4.64
N VAL A 55 13.15 -0.14 -4.29
CA VAL A 55 12.79 0.21 -2.91
C VAL A 55 11.48 -0.49 -2.54
N TRP A 56 10.52 -0.47 -3.46
CA TRP A 56 9.25 -1.18 -3.33
C TRP A 56 8.78 -1.72 -4.68
N ASP A 57 8.21 -2.92 -4.71
CA ASP A 57 7.73 -3.56 -5.94
C ASP A 57 6.40 -4.28 -5.66
N THR A 58 5.28 -3.56 -5.84
CA THR A 58 3.96 -4.18 -5.70
C THR A 58 3.66 -5.11 -6.87
N ALA A 59 4.25 -4.89 -8.05
CA ALA A 59 4.05 -5.72 -9.24
C ALA A 59 4.55 -7.16 -9.03
N SER A 60 5.55 -7.37 -8.18
CA SER A 60 5.99 -8.70 -7.74
C SER A 60 4.87 -9.57 -7.13
N HIS A 61 3.77 -8.96 -6.69
CA HIS A 61 2.59 -9.61 -6.12
C HIS A 61 1.41 -9.74 -7.10
N ASP A 62 1.59 -9.49 -8.41
CA ASP A 62 0.53 -9.57 -9.42
C ASP A 62 -0.17 -10.93 -9.47
N PHE A 63 0.52 -12.00 -9.09
CA PHE A 63 -0.06 -13.35 -9.03
C PHE A 63 -1.26 -13.45 -8.08
N LEU A 64 -1.35 -12.59 -7.05
CA LEU A 64 -2.50 -12.50 -6.14
C LEU A 64 -3.71 -11.82 -6.80
N ARG A 65 -3.49 -10.92 -7.76
CA ARG A 65 -4.54 -10.17 -8.46
C ARG A 65 -5.22 -10.99 -9.57
N GLN A 66 -4.64 -12.12 -9.98
CA GLN A 66 -5.13 -12.98 -11.07
C GLN A 66 -6.37 -13.84 -10.72
N GLY A 67 -7.02 -13.61 -9.57
CA GLY A 67 -8.26 -14.31 -9.20
C GLY A 67 -8.10 -15.80 -8.86
N LYS A 68 -6.87 -16.32 -8.77
CA LYS A 68 -6.59 -17.74 -8.47
C LYS A 68 -7.04 -18.13 -7.05
N PRO A 69 -7.48 -19.40 -6.85
CA PRO A 69 -7.72 -19.94 -5.51
C PRO A 69 -6.42 -20.04 -4.71
N ALA A 70 -6.53 -20.20 -3.39
CA ALA A 70 -5.37 -20.40 -2.54
C ALA A 70 -4.63 -21.69 -2.94
N PRO A 71 -3.30 -21.65 -3.14
CA PRO A 71 -2.53 -22.87 -3.37
C PRO A 71 -2.45 -23.69 -2.08
N GLU A 72 -2.21 -24.98 -2.21
CA GLU A 72 -2.08 -25.91 -1.07
C GLU A 72 -0.96 -25.55 -0.09
N THR A 73 0.01 -24.75 -0.54
CA THR A 73 1.16 -24.27 0.24
C THR A 73 0.87 -22.99 1.05
N VAL A 74 -0.32 -22.40 0.95
CA VAL A 74 -0.68 -21.15 1.63
C VAL A 74 -2.02 -21.30 2.35
N HIS A 75 -2.09 -20.86 3.60
CA HIS A 75 -3.33 -20.84 4.37
C HIS A 75 -4.40 -20.00 3.64
N PRO A 76 -5.64 -20.49 3.46
CA PRO A 76 -6.66 -19.81 2.64
C PRO A 76 -7.03 -18.42 3.17
N GLY A 77 -7.06 -18.23 4.49
CA GLY A 77 -7.29 -16.90 5.08
C GLY A 77 -6.15 -15.91 4.81
N LEU A 78 -4.89 -16.40 4.79
CA LEU A 78 -3.74 -15.56 4.44
C LEU A 78 -3.75 -15.22 2.96
N TRP A 79 -4.14 -16.18 2.10
CA TRP A 79 -4.32 -15.92 0.68
C TRP A 79 -5.37 -14.83 0.43
N ARG A 80 -6.53 -14.91 1.10
CA ARG A 80 -7.56 -13.85 1.01
C ARG A 80 -6.99 -12.49 1.44
N GLN A 81 -6.29 -12.43 2.58
CA GLN A 81 -5.68 -11.17 3.04
C GLN A 81 -4.61 -10.65 2.07
N GLY A 82 -3.80 -11.54 1.50
CA GLY A 82 -2.82 -11.20 0.47
C GLY A 82 -3.49 -10.59 -0.76
N LYS A 83 -4.60 -11.17 -1.23
CA LYS A 83 -5.38 -10.60 -2.33
C LYS A 83 -5.95 -9.21 -2.02
N LEU A 84 -6.40 -8.99 -0.78
CA LEU A 84 -6.89 -7.67 -0.34
C LEU A 84 -5.77 -6.64 -0.30
N ASN A 85 -4.62 -6.98 0.30
CA ASN A 85 -3.46 -6.09 0.39
C ASN A 85 -2.78 -5.86 -0.97
N ALA A 86 -2.98 -6.78 -1.93
CA ALA A 86 -2.55 -6.58 -3.31
C ALA A 86 -3.40 -5.52 -4.07
N VAL A 87 -4.49 -5.00 -3.50
CA VAL A 87 -5.20 -3.86 -4.08
C VAL A 87 -4.45 -2.58 -3.71
N HIS A 88 -3.79 -1.97 -4.69
CA HIS A 88 -2.93 -0.80 -4.51
C HIS A 88 -3.34 0.36 -5.42
N GLY A 89 -2.82 1.56 -5.15
CA GLY A 89 -3.14 2.78 -5.91
C GLY A 89 -3.46 3.97 -5.02
N LEU A 90 -3.92 5.05 -5.66
CA LEU A 90 -4.49 6.23 -5.04
C LEU A 90 -6.01 6.09 -5.01
N PHE A 91 -6.59 6.27 -3.82
CA PHE A 91 -8.02 6.09 -3.57
C PHE A 91 -8.64 7.36 -3.00
N LYS A 92 -9.80 7.77 -3.53
CA LYS A 92 -10.67 8.76 -2.90
C LYS A 92 -11.43 8.10 -1.75
N VAL A 93 -11.18 8.54 -0.52
CA VAL A 93 -11.86 8.05 0.69
C VAL A 93 -13.12 8.86 0.97
N ALA A 94 -13.00 10.19 0.88
CA ALA A 94 -14.08 11.14 1.04
C ALA A 94 -13.82 12.37 0.15
N GLU A 95 -14.69 13.37 0.20
CA GLU A 95 -14.41 14.66 -0.42
C GLU A 95 -13.23 15.33 0.28
N GLY A 96 -12.22 15.76 -0.49
CA GLY A 96 -11.00 16.35 0.06
C GLY A 96 -10.04 15.36 0.76
N VAL A 97 -10.29 14.05 0.71
CA VAL A 97 -9.47 13.03 1.41
C VAL A 97 -9.14 11.85 0.52
N TRP A 98 -7.84 11.58 0.38
CA TRP A 98 -7.30 10.49 -0.44
C TRP A 98 -6.24 9.68 0.30
N GLN A 99 -6.05 8.43 -0.11
CA GLN A 99 -5.00 7.56 0.41
C GLN A 99 -4.25 6.88 -0.73
N ALA A 100 -2.92 6.93 -0.70
CA ALA A 100 -2.11 6.01 -1.49
C ALA A 100 -1.81 4.77 -0.63
N ARG A 101 -2.07 3.59 -1.21
CA ARG A 101 -2.02 2.30 -0.50
C ARG A 101 -1.24 1.28 -1.31
N GLY A 102 -0.52 0.39 -0.61
CA GLY A 102 0.23 -0.71 -1.24
C GLY A 102 1.54 -0.30 -1.92
N TYR A 103 2.05 0.90 -1.62
CA TYR A 103 3.35 1.43 -2.06
C TYR A 103 4.41 1.44 -0.93
N ASP A 104 4.02 1.00 0.26
CA ASP A 104 4.84 0.69 1.42
C ASP A 104 3.97 -0.21 2.35
N ILE A 105 4.44 -0.50 3.56
CA ILE A 105 3.67 -1.28 4.56
C ILE A 105 2.44 -0.51 5.10
N SER A 106 2.56 0.81 5.24
CA SER A 106 1.50 1.70 5.72
C SER A 106 0.80 2.41 4.56
N ASN A 107 -0.24 3.18 4.89
CA ASN A 107 -0.88 4.10 3.95
C ASN A 107 -0.39 5.52 4.21
N ILE A 108 -0.25 6.32 3.16
CA ILE A 108 -0.09 7.77 3.26
C ILE A 108 -1.43 8.42 2.90
N THR A 109 -1.89 9.36 3.73
CA THR A 109 -3.16 10.05 3.53
C THR A 109 -2.90 11.50 3.12
N PHE A 110 -3.59 11.96 2.08
CA PHE A 110 -3.57 13.34 1.59
C PHE A 110 -4.91 13.98 1.87
N MET A 111 -4.89 15.16 2.51
CA MET A 111 -6.06 15.98 2.75
C MET A 111 -5.88 17.35 2.11
N GLU A 112 -6.84 17.76 1.29
CA GLU A 112 -6.85 19.10 0.71
C GLU A 112 -7.24 20.13 1.76
N THR A 113 -6.46 21.20 1.83
CA THR A 113 -6.71 22.36 2.68
C THR A 113 -6.63 23.65 1.83
N PRO A 114 -7.12 24.79 2.32
CA PRO A 114 -6.96 26.07 1.62
C PRO A 114 -5.50 26.46 1.34
N ASN A 115 -4.54 25.91 2.10
CA ASN A 115 -3.12 26.25 2.03
C ASN A 115 -2.29 25.19 1.28
N GLY A 116 -2.88 24.06 0.88
CA GLY A 116 -2.19 22.97 0.22
C GLY A 116 -2.49 21.60 0.86
N TRP A 117 -1.53 20.67 0.77
CA TRP A 117 -1.65 19.35 1.35
C TRP A 117 -1.41 19.36 2.86
N LEU A 118 -2.33 18.72 3.59
CA LEU A 118 -2.02 18.08 4.86
C LEU A 118 -1.76 16.59 4.58
N ILE A 119 -0.59 16.11 4.98
CA ILE A 119 -0.17 14.71 4.82
C ILE A 119 -0.22 14.00 6.17
N ILE A 120 -0.73 12.78 6.20
CA ILE A 120 -0.67 11.90 7.38
C ILE A 120 0.17 10.69 7.04
N ASP A 121 1.17 10.43 7.88
CA ASP A 121 2.07 9.27 7.86
C ASP A 121 2.83 9.08 6.53
N PRO A 122 3.98 9.76 6.32
CA PRO A 122 4.74 9.70 5.08
C PRO A 122 5.58 8.42 4.95
N LEU A 123 5.00 7.25 5.24
CA LEU A 123 5.56 5.94 4.95
C LEU A 123 6.94 5.66 5.61
N THR A 124 7.60 4.58 5.17
CA THR A 124 8.87 4.11 5.74
C THR A 124 10.08 4.79 5.12
N THR A 125 10.02 5.18 3.83
CA THR A 125 11.17 5.70 3.08
C THR A 125 10.81 6.94 2.25
N SER A 126 11.80 7.83 2.04
CA SER A 126 11.56 9.04 1.23
C SER A 126 11.11 8.70 -0.19
N SER A 127 11.68 7.67 -0.81
CA SER A 127 11.33 7.28 -2.19
C SER A 127 9.89 6.81 -2.32
N THR A 128 9.36 6.07 -1.33
CA THR A 128 7.96 5.63 -1.36
C THR A 128 6.99 6.79 -1.11
N ALA A 129 7.33 7.70 -0.19
CA ALA A 129 6.54 8.87 0.11
C ALA A 129 6.50 9.87 -1.06
N GLU A 130 7.65 10.15 -1.68
CA GLU A 130 7.79 11.01 -2.86
C GLU A 130 6.99 10.46 -4.04
N ALA A 131 7.10 9.16 -4.34
CA ALA A 131 6.33 8.52 -5.40
C ALA A 131 4.81 8.63 -5.17
N CYS A 132 4.36 8.53 -3.92
CA CYS A 132 2.94 8.70 -3.59
C CYS A 132 2.48 10.16 -3.70
N LEU A 133 3.31 11.13 -3.29
CA LEU A 133 3.02 12.55 -3.45
C LEU A 133 2.97 12.95 -4.92
N ASN A 134 3.90 12.45 -5.74
CA ASN A 134 3.90 12.67 -7.19
C ASN A 134 2.63 12.09 -7.82
N LEU A 135 2.25 10.85 -7.48
CA LEU A 135 1.00 10.25 -7.96
C LEU A 135 -0.23 11.09 -7.57
N ALA A 136 -0.26 11.63 -6.35
CA ALA A 136 -1.32 12.51 -5.89
C ALA A 136 -1.34 13.84 -6.67
N ASN A 137 -0.19 14.49 -6.85
CA ASN A 137 -0.05 15.76 -7.57
C ASN A 137 -0.42 15.62 -9.05
N GLU A 138 0.04 14.56 -9.73
CA GLU A 138 -0.30 14.27 -11.13
C GLU A 138 -1.80 14.01 -11.31
N THR A 139 -2.45 13.35 -10.35
CA THR A 139 -3.86 12.97 -10.44
C THR A 139 -4.81 14.08 -10.00
N LEU A 140 -4.45 14.83 -8.95
CA LEU A 140 -5.35 15.74 -8.23
C LEU A 140 -4.97 17.21 -8.37
N GLY A 141 -3.84 17.51 -9.04
CA GLY A 141 -3.22 18.82 -9.10
C GLY A 141 -2.15 19.02 -8.02
N GLU A 142 -1.06 19.68 -8.39
CA GLU A 142 0.04 19.97 -7.48
C GLU A 142 -0.35 20.99 -6.41
N ARG A 143 0.05 20.73 -5.16
CA ARG A 143 -0.15 21.63 -4.02
C ARG A 143 1.10 21.59 -3.13
N PRO A 144 1.47 22.71 -2.47
CA PRO A 144 2.53 22.68 -1.48
C PRO A 144 2.10 21.79 -0.30
N VAL A 145 3.04 21.06 0.28
CA VAL A 145 2.83 20.41 1.59
C VAL A 145 2.92 21.50 2.65
N HIS A 146 1.92 21.61 3.51
CA HIS A 146 1.84 22.67 4.52
C HIS A 146 1.71 22.13 5.95
N SER A 147 1.32 20.87 6.10
CA SER A 147 1.22 20.26 7.42
C SER A 147 1.42 18.75 7.32
N ILE A 148 2.09 18.19 8.31
CA ILE A 148 2.32 16.74 8.40
C ILE A 148 1.93 16.25 9.79
N ILE A 149 1.16 15.16 9.83
CA ILE A 149 0.77 14.48 11.06
C ILE A 149 1.39 13.09 11.08
N TYR A 150 2.11 12.79 12.16
CA TYR A 150 2.45 11.40 12.51
C TYR A 150 1.40 10.88 13.48
N THR A 151 0.72 9.80 13.12
CA THR A 151 -0.30 9.20 13.97
C THR A 151 0.29 8.57 15.22
N HIS A 152 1.50 8.01 15.11
CA HIS A 152 2.24 7.40 16.22
C HIS A 152 3.73 7.21 15.87
N SER A 153 4.52 6.71 16.83
CA SER A 153 5.97 6.65 16.76
C SER A 153 6.54 5.32 16.23
N HIS A 154 5.97 4.79 15.14
CA HIS A 154 6.57 3.67 14.38
C HIS A 154 7.15 4.13 13.05
N LEU A 155 8.24 3.47 12.62
CA LEU A 155 9.07 3.91 11.50
C LEU A 155 8.28 4.07 10.19
N ASP A 156 7.33 3.18 9.93
CA ASP A 156 6.46 3.21 8.76
C ASP A 156 5.47 4.38 8.72
N HIS A 157 5.45 5.20 9.76
CA HIS A 157 4.57 6.38 9.85
C HIS A 157 5.34 7.70 9.90
N PHE A 158 6.68 7.70 9.90
CA PHE A 158 7.48 8.93 9.87
C PHE A 158 8.77 8.83 9.02
N GLY A 159 9.18 7.62 8.64
CA GLY A 159 10.49 7.37 8.04
C GLY A 159 10.70 8.02 6.68
N GLY A 160 9.64 8.20 5.89
CA GLY A 160 9.70 8.84 4.58
C GLY A 160 9.46 10.34 4.56
N ILE A 161 9.56 11.03 5.71
CA ILE A 161 9.34 12.48 5.82
C ILE A 161 10.09 13.32 4.77
N LEU A 162 11.35 12.99 4.48
CA LEU A 162 12.16 13.74 3.51
C LEU A 162 11.76 13.48 2.05
N GLY A 163 10.77 12.62 1.80
CA GLY A 163 10.13 12.47 0.49
C GLY A 163 8.97 13.45 0.25
N VAL A 164 8.51 14.16 1.28
CA VAL A 164 7.35 15.07 1.19
C VAL A 164 7.64 16.49 1.70
N THR A 165 8.77 16.69 2.35
CA THR A 165 9.26 18.02 2.78
C THR A 165 10.79 17.99 2.91
N SER A 166 11.40 19.13 3.25
CA SER A 166 12.83 19.24 3.55
C SER A 166 13.06 19.80 4.95
N GLN A 167 14.29 19.67 5.46
CA GLN A 167 14.64 20.26 6.76
C GLN A 167 14.52 21.80 6.71
N GLU A 168 14.86 22.41 5.57
CA GLU A 168 14.79 23.85 5.37
C GLU A 168 13.35 24.38 5.46
N GLU A 169 12.39 23.66 4.86
CA GLU A 169 10.97 24.02 4.94
C GLU A 169 10.41 23.91 6.36
N VAL A 170 10.86 22.89 7.10
CA VAL A 170 10.53 22.71 8.53
C VAL A 170 11.14 23.83 9.38
N ASP A 171 12.43 24.15 9.17
CA ASP A 171 13.13 25.21 9.91
C ASP A 171 12.54 26.60 9.62
N ALA A 172 12.03 26.81 8.40
CA ALA A 172 11.34 28.04 7.99
C ALA A 172 9.91 28.16 8.55
N GLY A 173 9.32 27.06 9.05
CA GLY A 173 7.94 27.00 9.52
C GLY A 173 6.91 27.01 8.38
N ASN A 174 7.30 26.54 7.19
CA ASN A 174 6.39 26.40 6.04
C ASN A 174 5.55 25.12 6.13
N VAL A 175 6.01 24.13 6.91
CA VAL A 175 5.41 22.81 7.16
C VAL A 175 5.31 22.50 8.65
#